data_AF-A0AAN7PYJ7-F1
#
_entry.id   AF-A0AAN7PYJ7-F1
#
_cell.length_a   1.000
_cell.length_b   1.000
_cell.length_c   1.000
_cell.angle_alpha   90.00
_cell.angle_beta   90.00
_cell.angle_gamma   90.00
#
_symmetry.space_group_name_H-M   'P 1'
#
loop_
_entity.id
_entity.type
_entity.pdbx_description
1 polymer ?
#
loop_
_entity_poly.entity_id
_entity_poly.type
_entity_poly.pdbx_seq_one_letter_code
_entity_poly.pdbx_strand_id
1 'polypeptide(L)' 'MLVDPFGLGKIVEDALVFRQKFSIRSYEIGADRTASTETLMNHLQETALNQVKECWASE' A
#
# COMPACT_ATOMS: atom_id res chain seq x y z
N MET A 1 13.58 -13.73 -3.15
CA MET A 1 12.46 -12.87 -2.71
C MET A 1 11.87 -12.22 -3.95
N LEU A 2 10.59 -12.47 -4.24
CA LEU A 2 9.89 -11.74 -5.29
C LEU A 2 9.87 -10.27 -4.86
N VAL A 3 10.67 -9.44 -5.53
CA VAL A 3 10.60 -7.99 -5.40
C VAL A 3 9.15 -7.59 -5.69
N ASP A 4 8.52 -6.84 -4.79
CA ASP A 4 7.17 -6.35 -5.00
C ASP A 4 7.13 -5.56 -6.32
N PRO A 5 6.41 -6.02 -7.35
CA PRO A 5 6.40 -5.37 -8.66
C PRO A 5 5.73 -3.98 -8.63
N PHE A 6 5.05 -3.62 -7.54
CA PHE A 6 4.43 -2.32 -7.32
C PHE A 6 5.36 -1.31 -6.64
N GLY A 7 6.54 -1.75 -6.19
CA GLY A 7 7.61 -0.93 -5.64
C GLY A 7 7.36 -0.46 -4.20
N LEU A 8 8.41 0.06 -3.57
CA LEU A 8 8.30 0.81 -2.32
C LEU A 8 7.56 2.12 -2.60
N GLY A 9 6.63 2.51 -1.72
CA GLY A 9 5.91 3.76 -1.86
C GLY A 9 6.85 4.97 -1.85
N LYS A 10 6.38 6.13 -2.33
CA LYS A 10 7.20 7.35 -2.37
C LYS A 10 6.45 8.55 -1.84
N ILE A 11 7.20 9.47 -1.23
CA ILE A 11 6.68 10.79 -0.87
C ILE A 11 6.69 11.67 -2.15
N VAL A 12 5.58 12.34 -2.40
CA VAL A 12 5.35 13.26 -3.53
C VAL A 12 4.77 14.57 -3.00
N GLU A 13 4.51 15.54 -3.88
CA GLU A 13 3.87 16.83 -3.55
C GLU A 13 4.61 17.56 -2.41
N ASP A 14 5.87 17.93 -2.66
CA ASP A 14 6.71 18.67 -1.71
C ASP A 14 6.79 18.02 -0.31
N ALA A 15 6.87 16.70 -0.30
CA ALA A 15 6.95 15.86 0.88
C ALA A 15 5.66 15.75 1.73
N LEU A 16 4.50 16.19 1.22
CA LEU A 16 3.24 16.19 1.95
C LEU A 16 2.38 14.92 1.75
N VAL A 17 2.59 14.20 0.64
CA VAL A 17 1.73 13.06 0.27
C VAL A 17 2.57 11.80 0.08
N PHE A 18 2.24 10.73 0.82
CA PHE A 18 2.78 9.41 0.55
C PHE A 18 1.89 8.64 -0.43
N ARG A 19 2.48 8.13 -1.50
CA ARG A 19 1.76 7.36 -2.52
C ARG A 19 2.41 6.00 -2.73
N GLN A 20 1.62 4.95 -2.52
CA GLN A 20 2.00 3.55 -2.75
C GLN A 20 0.99 2.89 -3.69
N LYS A 21 1.49 2.03 -4.60
CA LYS A 21 0.65 1.13 -5.39
C LYS A 21 0.64 -0.23 -4.69
N PHE A 22 -0.49 -0.91 -4.72
CA PHE A 22 -0.63 -2.28 -4.24
C PHE A 22 -1.42 -3.11 -5.26
N SER A 23 -1.21 -4.42 -5.24
CA SER A 23 -2.07 -5.38 -5.96
C SER A 23 -3.13 -5.91 -5.03
N ILE A 24 -4.33 -6.08 -5.59
CA ILE A 24 -5.34 -6.96 -5.01
C ILE A 24 -5.17 -8.30 -5.69
N ARG A 25 -4.80 -9.33 -4.93
CA ARG A 25 -4.56 -10.68 -5.42
C ARG A 25 -5.85 -11.48 -5.49
N SER A 26 -5.84 -12.55 -6.29
CA SER A 26 -7.01 -13.40 -6.52
C SER A 26 -7.55 -14.09 -5.26
N TYR A 27 -6.76 -14.17 -4.19
CA TYR A 27 -7.16 -14.72 -2.89
C TYR A 27 -7.63 -13.63 -1.90
N GLU A 28 -7.53 -12.35 -2.25
CA GLU A 28 -7.96 -11.21 -1.41
C GLU A 28 -9.36 -10.70 -1.80
N ILE A 29 -9.98 -11.34 -2.78
CA ILE A 29 -11.32 -11.02 -3.29
C ILE A 29 -12.33 -12.11 -2.89
N GLY A 30 -13.59 -11.70 -2.73
CA GLY A 30 -14.69 -12.61 -2.44
C GLY A 30 -15.09 -13.49 -3.63
N ALA A 31 -16.03 -14.40 -3.40
CA ALA A 31 -16.62 -15.24 -4.46
C ALA A 31 -17.34 -14.42 -5.55
N ASP A 32 -17.72 -13.18 -5.23
CA ASP A 32 -18.30 -12.18 -6.12
C ASP A 32 -17.25 -11.43 -6.97
N ARG A 33 -15.96 -11.77 -6.81
CA ARG A 33 -14.82 -11.15 -7.49
C ARG A 33 -14.58 -9.69 -7.11
N THR A 34 -15.08 -9.26 -5.95
CA THR A 34 -14.82 -7.92 -5.43
C THR A 34 -13.88 -7.98 -4.23
N ALA A 35 -13.08 -6.92 -4.06
CA ALA A 35 -12.35 -6.75 -2.82
C ALA A 35 -13.31 -6.27 -1.75
N SER A 36 -13.32 -6.94 -0.59
CA SER A 36 -14.15 -6.50 0.52
C SER A 36 -13.62 -5.18 1.10
N THR A 37 -14.47 -4.46 1.82
CA THR A 37 -14.04 -3.28 2.60
C THR A 37 -12.92 -3.63 3.57
N GLU A 38 -12.94 -4.84 4.15
CA GLU A 38 -11.88 -5.34 5.03
C GLU A 38 -10.54 -5.47 4.29
N THR A 39 -10.52 -6.08 3.09
CA THR A 39 -9.32 -6.15 2.25
C THR A 39 -8.77 -4.75 1.95
N LEU A 40 -9.64 -3.80 1.58
CA LEU A 40 -9.22 -2.42 1.32
C LEU A 40 -8.64 -1.76 2.58
N MET A 41 -9.26 -1.97 3.74
CA MET A 41 -8.77 -1.44 5.01
C MET A 41 -7.39 -1.97 5.38
N ASN A 42 -7.11 -3.25 5.11
CA ASN A 42 -5.79 -3.83 5.35
C ASN A 42 -4.71 -3.13 4.51
N HIS A 43 -4.95 -2.91 3.21
CA HIS A 43 -4.00 -2.18 2.35
C HIS A 43 -3.82 -0.72 2.77
N LEU A 44 -4.87 -0.06 3.24
CA LEU A 44 -4.78 1.31 3.74
C LEU A 44 -3.95 1.40 5.02
N GLN A 45 -4.12 0.46 5.96
CA GLN A 45 -3.31 0.39 7.18
C GLN A 45 -1.83 0.12 6.86
N GLU A 46 -1.54 -0.81 5.96
CA GLU A 46 -0.18 -1.08 5.51
C GLU A 46 0.46 0.14 4.85
N THR A 47 -0.29 0.86 4.00
CA THR A 47 0.17 2.11 3.36
C THR A 47 0.50 3.19 4.40
N ALA A 48 -0.34 3.36 5.43
CA ALA A 48 -0.09 4.32 6.50
C ALA A 48 1.16 3.96 7.31
N LEU A 49 1.40 2.68 7.60
CA LEU A 49 2.61 2.24 8.28
C LEU A 49 3.86 2.46 7.41
N ASN A 50 3.76 2.22 6.11
CA ASN A 50 4.87 2.44 5.17
C ASN A 50 5.19 3.93 5.01
N GLN A 51 4.19 4.81 5.02
CA GLN A 51 4.39 6.25 5.05
C GLN A 51 5.25 6.67 6.26
N VAL A 52 4.91 6.19 7.46
CA VAL A 52 5.64 6.55 8.69
C VAL A 52 7.10 6.07 8.59
N LYS A 53 7.32 4.84 8.10
CA LYS A 53 8.67 4.29 7.91
C LYS A 53 9.49 5.11 6.91
N GLU A 54 8.92 5.46 5.76
CA GLU A 54 9.62 6.23 4.72
C GLU A 54 9.90 7.68 5.15
N CYS A 55 8.98 8.30 5.89
CA CYS A 55 9.21 9.62 6.48
C CYS A 55 10.42 9.60 7.42
N TRP A 56 10.49 8.60 8.31
CA TRP A 56 11.58 8.48 9.29
C TRP A 56 12.90 7.97 8.70
N ALA A 57 12.88 7.28 7.57
CA ALA A 57 14.09 6.85 6.87
C ALA A 57 14.76 7.98 6.07
N SER A 58 14.06 9.11 5.90
CA SER A 58 14.55 10.29 5.17
C SER A 58 15.23 11.35 6.07
N GLU A 59 15.24 11.14 7.39
CA GLU A 59 16.07 11.87 8.37
C GLU A 59 17.43 11.18 8.59
#